data_AF-A0A3L7RVA2-F1
#
_entry.id   AF-A0A3L7RVA2-F1
#
_cell.length_a   1.000
_cell.length_b   1.000
_cell.length_c   1.000
_cell.angle_alpha   90.00
_cell.angle_beta   90.00
_cell.angle_gamma   90.00
#
_symmetry.space_group_name_H-M   'P 1'
#
loop_
_entity.id
_entity.type
_entity.pdbx_description
1 polymer ?
#
loop_
_entity_poly.entity_id
_entity_poly.type
_entity_poly.pdbx_seq_one_letter_code
_entity_poly.pdbx_strand_id
1 'polypeptide(L)'
;MVLWPGLFFAWEAGNLRALLICLGFVFALQAAWIGTFIWPGLLTGWESRLLWWSLAASVAGSVLYQIYCAAWTTKAGSSLCSDKVLQEAQSEYLRGNYFEAEELLTVYVSQGEWDVEAAMWLASIYRRTGRLEAASVVLQTIESLERGSLWSAEIAQEYRKIKDAKRNKRTESL
;
A
#
# COMPACT_ATOMS: atom_id res chain seq x y z
N MET A 1 -15.35 -4.85 -4.57
CA MET A 1 -14.45 -5.94 -4.14
C MET A 1 -14.14 -6.82 -5.34
N VAL A 2 -13.00 -6.61 -5.98
CA VAL A 2 -12.58 -7.42 -7.14
C VAL A 2 -11.72 -8.56 -6.61
N LEU A 3 -12.29 -9.77 -6.57
CA LEU A 3 -11.66 -11.01 -6.12
C LEU A 3 -10.71 -11.57 -7.20
N TRP A 4 -9.71 -10.78 -7.63
CA TRP A 4 -8.74 -11.25 -8.63
C TRP A 4 -7.35 -11.44 -8.01
N PRO A 5 -6.84 -12.68 -7.92
CA PRO A 5 -5.50 -12.96 -7.41
C PRO A 5 -4.44 -12.19 -8.21
N GLY A 6 -3.62 -11.39 -7.53
CA GLY A 6 -2.47 -10.71 -8.14
C GLY A 6 -2.75 -9.39 -8.87
N LEU A 7 -4.01 -9.00 -9.10
CA LEU A 7 -4.34 -7.76 -9.82
C LEU A 7 -3.93 -6.50 -9.03
N PHE A 8 -4.19 -6.50 -7.73
CA PHE A 8 -3.90 -5.35 -6.87
C PHE A 8 -2.39 -5.12 -6.71
N PHE A 9 -1.61 -6.20 -6.55
CA PHE A 9 -0.15 -6.14 -6.44
C PHE A 9 0.56 -5.74 -7.74
N ALA A 10 0.01 -6.09 -8.90
CA ALA A 10 0.58 -5.70 -10.19
C ALA A 10 0.38 -4.21 -10.48
N TRP A 11 -0.78 -3.65 -10.08
CA TRP A 11 -1.13 -2.26 -10.36
C TRP A 11 -0.43 -1.27 -9.43
N GLU A 12 -0.28 -1.59 -8.14
CA GLU A 12 0.23 -0.63 -7.15
C GLU A 12 1.76 -0.67 -6.97
N ALA A 13 2.42 -1.81 -7.23
CA ALA A 13 3.85 -1.99 -6.97
C ALA A 13 4.72 -2.17 -8.24
N GLY A 14 4.15 -2.12 -9.45
CA GLY A 14 4.91 -2.35 -10.69
C GLY A 14 5.66 -3.69 -10.71
N ASN A 15 5.15 -4.70 -10.00
CA ASN A 15 5.88 -5.92 -9.73
C ASN A 15 5.68 -6.94 -10.86
N LEU A 16 6.73 -7.12 -11.69
CA LEU A 16 6.74 -8.07 -12.81
C LEU A 16 6.39 -9.51 -12.39
N ARG A 17 6.71 -9.91 -11.15
CA ARG A 17 6.39 -11.27 -10.66
C ARG A 17 4.89 -11.46 -10.47
N ALA A 18 4.18 -10.44 -10.00
CA ALA A 18 2.72 -10.49 -9.87
C ALA A 18 2.04 -10.58 -11.25
N LEU A 19 2.59 -9.87 -12.25
CA LEU A 19 2.11 -9.95 -13.63
C LEU A 19 2.27 -11.36 -14.22
N LEU A 20 3.42 -12.01 -14.01
CA LEU A 20 3.66 -13.38 -14.47
C LEU A 20 2.68 -14.38 -13.83
N ILE A 21 2.36 -14.19 -12.54
CA ILE A 21 1.38 -15.04 -11.82
C ILE A 21 -0.02 -14.87 -12.42
N CYS A 22 -0.45 -13.63 -12.71
CA CYS A 22 -1.72 -13.37 -13.40
C CYS A 22 -1.77 -14.06 -14.78
N LEU A 23 -0.70 -13.94 -15.55
CA LEU A 23 -0.63 -14.54 -16.89
C LEU A 23 -0.70 -16.07 -16.81
N GLY A 24 0.06 -16.69 -15.90
CA GLY A 24 0.03 -18.13 -15.67
C GLY A 24 -1.35 -18.64 -15.26
N PHE A 25 -2.06 -17.90 -14.40
CA PHE A 25 -3.42 -18.26 -13.99
C PHE A 25 -4.42 -18.20 -15.16
N VAL A 26 -4.35 -17.17 -16.00
CA VAL A 26 -5.22 -17.06 -17.19
C VAL A 26 -4.95 -18.20 -18.17
N PHE A 27 -3.69 -18.53 -18.43
CA PHE A 27 -3.34 -19.65 -19.30
C PHE A 27 -3.82 -21.00 -18.75
N ALA A 28 -3.67 -21.23 -17.44
CA ALA A 28 -4.15 -22.46 -16.80
C ALA A 28 -5.68 -22.56 -16.84
N LEU A 29 -6.39 -21.45 -16.58
CA LEU A 29 -7.85 -21.37 -16.66
C LEU A 29 -8.33 -21.70 -18.08
N GLN A 30 -7.71 -21.09 -19.09
CA GLN A 30 -8.05 -21.31 -20.50
C GLN A 30 -7.79 -22.76 -20.92
N ALA A 31 -6.64 -23.34 -20.53
CA ALA A 31 -6.31 -24.73 -20.81
C ALA A 31 -7.31 -25.70 -20.15
N ALA A 32 -7.72 -25.44 -18.90
CA ALA A 32 -8.70 -26.24 -18.20
C ALA A 32 -10.09 -26.16 -18.86
N TRP A 33 -10.49 -24.97 -19.32
CA TRP A 33 -11.77 -24.75 -20.01
C TRP A 33 -11.82 -25.48 -21.35
N ILE A 34 -10.79 -25.33 -22.19
CA ILE A 34 -10.68 -25.99 -23.50
C ILE A 34 -10.61 -27.52 -23.33
N GLY A 35 -9.81 -28.00 -22.37
CA GLY A 35 -9.65 -29.42 -22.11
C GLY A 35 -10.89 -30.12 -21.55
N THR A 36 -11.74 -29.40 -20.80
CA THR A 36 -12.95 -29.98 -20.19
C THR A 36 -14.18 -29.90 -21.11
N PHE A 37 -14.36 -28.79 -21.84
CA PHE A 37 -15.58 -28.54 -22.60
C PHE A 37 -15.46 -28.77 -24.11
N ILE A 38 -14.28 -28.57 -24.71
CA ILE A 38 -14.12 -28.61 -26.18
C ILE A 38 -13.64 -29.99 -26.66
N TRP A 39 -12.77 -30.66 -25.90
CA TRP A 39 -12.26 -31.99 -26.24
C TRP A 39 -12.21 -32.96 -25.04
N PRO A 40 -13.36 -33.48 -24.58
CA PRO A 40 -13.43 -34.37 -23.42
C PRO A 40 -12.73 -35.74 -23.61
N GLY A 41 -12.24 -36.06 -24.82
CA GLY A 41 -11.46 -37.26 -25.11
C GLY A 41 -9.94 -37.12 -24.94
N LEU A 42 -9.43 -35.91 -24.67
CA LEU A 42 -7.98 -35.66 -24.56
C LEU A 42 -7.44 -35.84 -23.14
N LEU A 43 -8.31 -35.79 -22.12
CA LEU A 43 -7.93 -35.77 -20.71
C LEU A 43 -8.71 -36.84 -19.95
N THR A 44 -7.97 -37.68 -19.26
CA THR A 44 -8.50 -38.73 -18.39
C THR A 44 -9.18 -38.08 -17.17
N GLY A 45 -10.24 -38.67 -16.62
CA GLY A 45 -11.01 -38.06 -15.52
C GLY A 45 -10.22 -37.76 -14.22
N TRP A 46 -8.99 -38.28 -14.09
CA TRP A 46 -8.09 -37.97 -12.98
C TRP A 46 -7.23 -36.72 -13.23
N GLU A 47 -6.86 -36.45 -14.49
CA GLU A 47 -6.05 -35.29 -14.91
C GLU A 47 -6.85 -34.00 -14.80
N SER A 48 -8.13 -34.06 -15.19
CA SER A 48 -9.07 -32.95 -14.97
C SER A 48 -9.19 -32.63 -13.48
N ARG A 49 -9.30 -33.65 -12.61
CA ARG A 49 -9.34 -33.44 -11.15
C ARG A 49 -8.07 -32.78 -10.61
N LEU A 50 -6.88 -33.19 -11.05
CA LEU A 50 -5.63 -32.55 -10.65
C LEU A 50 -5.55 -31.08 -11.08
N LEU A 51 -6.02 -30.77 -12.30
CA LEU A 51 -6.08 -29.39 -12.80
C LEU A 51 -6.98 -28.52 -11.93
N TRP A 52 -8.19 -28.98 -11.62
CA TRP A 52 -9.12 -28.27 -10.74
C TRP A 52 -8.58 -28.11 -9.31
N TRP A 53 -7.90 -29.12 -8.77
CA TRP A 53 -7.23 -29.03 -7.46
C TRP A 53 -6.07 -28.04 -7.48
N SER A 54 -5.28 -27.99 -8.54
CA SER A 54 -4.19 -27.01 -8.67
C SER A 54 -4.72 -25.57 -8.74
N LEU A 55 -5.84 -25.36 -9.44
CA LEU A 55 -6.51 -24.08 -9.55
C LEU A 55 -7.08 -23.66 -8.18
N ALA A 56 -7.77 -24.58 -7.50
CA ALA A 56 -8.31 -24.37 -6.17
C ALA A 56 -7.20 -24.08 -5.14
N ALA A 57 -6.07 -24.80 -5.20
CA ALA A 57 -4.92 -24.57 -4.35
C ALA A 57 -4.26 -23.21 -4.62
N SER A 58 -4.17 -22.79 -5.88
CA SER A 58 -3.66 -21.45 -6.24
C SER A 58 -4.57 -20.34 -5.70
N VAL A 59 -5.90 -20.50 -5.80
CA VAL A 59 -6.87 -19.55 -5.24
C VAL A 59 -6.78 -19.54 -3.71
N ALA A 60 -6.82 -20.71 -3.07
CA ALA A 60 -6.73 -20.84 -1.62
C ALA A 60 -5.40 -20.25 -1.09
N GLY A 61 -4.27 -20.53 -1.75
CA GLY A 61 -2.97 -19.97 -1.41
C GLY A 61 -2.95 -18.44 -1.55
N SER A 62 -3.56 -17.89 -2.61
CA SER A 62 -3.65 -16.45 -2.78
C SER A 62 -4.50 -15.76 -1.72
N VAL A 63 -5.62 -16.38 -1.33
CA VAL A 63 -6.51 -15.88 -0.27
C VAL A 63 -5.83 -15.97 1.09
N LEU A 64 -5.19 -17.10 1.40
CA LEU A 64 -4.44 -17.26 2.66
C LEU A 64 -3.28 -16.28 2.77
N TYR A 65 -2.53 -16.05 1.69
CA TYR A 65 -1.46 -15.07 1.66
C TYR A 65 -1.99 -13.64 1.84
N GLN A 66 -3.12 -13.30 1.21
CA GLN A 66 -3.77 -12.01 1.35
C GLN A 66 -4.30 -11.77 2.77
N ILE A 67 -4.89 -12.79 3.40
CA ILE A 67 -5.30 -12.76 4.80
C ILE A 67 -4.09 -12.66 5.73
N TYR A 68 -2.99 -13.37 5.43
CA TYR A 68 -1.77 -13.32 6.21
C TYR A 68 -1.11 -11.94 6.15
N CYS A 69 -0.97 -11.34 4.96
CA CYS A 69 -0.49 -9.98 4.81
C CYS A 69 -1.41 -8.96 5.48
N ALA A 70 -2.73 -9.06 5.29
CA ALA A 70 -3.69 -8.16 5.94
C ALA A 70 -3.68 -8.30 7.47
N ALA A 71 -3.46 -9.51 8.00
CA ALA A 71 -3.29 -9.77 9.42
C ALA A 71 -1.96 -9.20 9.93
N TRP A 72 -0.89 -9.23 9.13
CA TRP A 72 0.39 -8.63 9.47
C TRP A 72 0.32 -7.11 9.48
N THR A 73 -0.39 -6.49 8.52
CA THR A 73 -0.60 -5.03 8.48
C THR A 73 -1.57 -4.54 9.55
N THR A 74 -2.61 -5.30 9.88
CA THR A 74 -3.53 -4.93 10.99
C THR A 74 -2.91 -5.10 12.37
N LYS A 75 -1.92 -5.99 12.53
CA LYS A 75 -1.12 -6.08 13.77
C LYS A 75 -0.01 -5.03 13.86
N ALA A 76 0.38 -4.42 12.74
CA ALA A 76 1.48 -3.47 12.62
C ALA A 76 1.17 -2.07 13.20
N GLY A 77 -0.07 -1.78 13.57
CA GLY A 77 -0.38 -0.57 14.31
C GLY A 77 -1.87 -0.36 14.39
N SER A 78 -2.44 -0.42 15.59
CA SER A 78 -3.72 0.24 15.82
C SER A 78 -3.47 1.73 15.57
N SER A 79 -3.95 2.25 14.43
CA SER A 79 -4.02 3.69 14.23
C SER A 79 -4.78 4.29 15.41
N LEU A 80 -4.16 5.29 16.03
CA LEU A 80 -4.78 6.06 17.11
C LEU A 80 -5.76 7.07 16.50
N CYS A 81 -5.49 7.50 15.28
CA CYS A 81 -6.37 8.28 14.44
C CYS A 81 -7.47 7.38 13.86
N SER A 82 -8.72 7.81 14.01
CA SER A 82 -9.85 7.12 13.40
C SER A 82 -9.79 7.24 11.88
N ASP A 83 -10.04 6.14 11.17
CA ASP A 83 -10.07 6.09 9.70
C ASP A 83 -10.95 7.20 9.08
N LYS A 84 -12.04 7.59 9.75
CA LYS A 84 -12.91 8.67 9.28
C LYS A 84 -12.19 10.02 9.25
N VAL A 85 -11.44 10.33 10.30
CA VAL A 85 -10.70 11.60 10.42
C VAL A 85 -9.54 11.61 9.44
N LEU A 86 -8.87 10.47 9.26
CA LEU A 86 -7.81 10.32 8.28
C LEU A 86 -8.33 10.51 6.85
N GLN A 87 -9.48 9.91 6.51
CA GLN A 87 -10.14 10.10 5.21
C GLN A 87 -10.57 11.55 4.98
N GLU A 88 -11.06 12.23 6.01
CA GLU A 88 -11.44 13.64 5.93
C GLU A 88 -10.21 14.54 5.68
N ALA A 89 -9.13 14.34 6.44
CA ALA A 89 -7.88 15.07 6.23
C ALA A 89 -7.28 14.81 4.83
N GLN A 90 -7.36 13.58 4.32
CA GLN A 90 -6.95 13.25 2.96
C GLN A 90 -7.80 13.97 1.91
N SER A 91 -9.13 14.01 2.11
CA SER A 91 -10.04 14.74 1.23
C SER A 91 -9.66 16.23 1.16
N GLU A 92 -9.44 16.88 2.30
CA GLU A 92 -9.05 18.29 2.35
C GLU A 92 -7.66 18.52 1.72
N TYR A 93 -6.70 17.63 1.97
CA TYR A 93 -5.40 17.66 1.31
C TYR A 93 -5.50 17.58 -0.22
N LEU A 94 -6.36 16.69 -0.75
CA LEU A 94 -6.58 16.53 -2.19
C LEU A 94 -7.30 17.73 -2.81
N ARG A 95 -8.14 18.43 -2.03
CA ARG A 95 -8.78 19.70 -2.44
C ARG A 95 -7.81 20.88 -2.43
N GLY A 96 -6.62 20.73 -1.83
CA GLY A 96 -5.64 21.80 -1.66
C GLY A 96 -5.83 22.62 -0.38
N ASN A 97 -6.77 22.22 0.47
CA ASN A 97 -7.08 22.82 1.77
C ASN A 97 -6.09 22.29 2.82
N TYR A 98 -4.83 22.72 2.69
CA TYR A 98 -3.73 22.19 3.50
C TYR A 98 -3.79 22.59 4.97
N PHE A 99 -4.40 23.73 5.28
CA PHE A 99 -4.52 24.22 6.66
C PHE A 99 -5.57 23.42 7.44
N GLU A 100 -6.71 23.16 6.81
CA GLU A 100 -7.80 22.35 7.33
C GLU A 100 -7.34 20.91 7.56
N ALA A 101 -6.59 20.34 6.61
CA ALA A 101 -5.97 19.03 6.77
C ALA A 101 -4.95 18.99 7.92
N GLU A 102 -4.15 20.06 8.10
CA GLU A 102 -3.20 20.16 9.20
C GLU A 102 -3.90 20.21 10.56
N GLU A 103 -4.96 21.00 10.68
CA GLU A 103 -5.72 21.15 11.92
C GLU A 103 -6.31 19.82 12.40
N LEU A 104 -6.89 19.05 11.48
CA LEU A 104 -7.43 17.72 11.77
C LEU A 104 -6.36 16.73 12.28
N LEU A 105 -5.17 16.76 11.68
CA LEU A 105 -4.11 15.79 11.99
C LEU A 105 -3.26 16.21 13.21
N THR A 106 -3.13 17.50 13.49
CA THR A 106 -2.27 18.02 14.56
C THR A 106 -2.64 17.48 15.93
N VAL A 107 -3.94 17.25 16.18
CA VAL A 107 -4.42 16.68 17.46
C VAL A 107 -3.78 15.31 17.74
N TYR A 108 -3.59 14.48 16.70
CA TYR A 108 -3.02 13.13 16.79
C TYR A 108 -1.48 13.09 16.80
N VAL A 109 -0.84 14.25 16.59
CA VAL A 109 0.62 14.40 16.55
C VAL A 109 1.12 15.34 17.67
N SER A 110 0.22 15.85 18.52
CA SER A 110 0.55 16.78 19.61
C SER A 110 0.15 16.31 21.01
N GLN A 111 -0.82 15.40 21.13
CA GLN A 111 -1.35 14.96 22.43
C GLN A 111 -1.08 13.47 22.68
N GLY A 112 0.05 13.16 23.33
CA GLY A 112 0.34 11.81 23.81
C GLY A 112 1.09 10.93 22.82
N GLU A 113 0.56 9.74 22.53
CA GLU A 113 1.17 8.75 21.65
C GLU A 113 1.01 9.18 20.17
N TRP A 114 2.12 9.33 19.45
CA TRP A 114 2.10 9.81 18.07
C TRP A 114 1.56 8.74 17.14
N ASP A 115 0.52 9.09 16.39
CA ASP A 115 0.10 8.26 15.27
C ASP A 115 1.07 8.46 14.09
N VAL A 116 1.74 7.37 13.71
CA VAL A 116 2.73 7.36 12.62
C VAL A 116 2.08 7.71 11.29
N GLU A 117 0.86 7.24 11.02
CA GLU A 117 0.17 7.49 9.75
C GLU A 117 -0.28 8.96 9.67
N ALA A 118 -0.86 9.50 10.75
CA ALA A 118 -1.24 10.91 10.80
C ALA A 118 -0.01 11.83 10.67
N ALA A 119 1.09 11.48 11.33
CA ALA A 119 2.35 12.22 11.25
C ALA A 119 2.98 12.17 9.84
N MET A 120 2.87 11.04 9.13
CA MET A 120 3.31 10.93 7.73
C MET A 120 2.52 11.88 6.82
N TRP A 121 1.20 11.96 6.98
CA TRP A 121 0.36 12.92 6.25
C TRP A 121 0.75 14.37 6.56
N LEU A 122 0.97 14.67 7.84
CA LEU A 122 1.38 16.00 8.31
C LEU A 122 2.76 16.40 7.75
N ALA A 123 3.72 15.48 7.68
CA ALA A 123 5.01 15.70 7.02
C ALA A 123 4.86 16.03 5.52
N SER A 124 3.95 15.34 4.81
CA SER A 124 3.65 15.65 3.41
C SER A 124 3.01 17.04 3.23
N ILE A 125 2.10 17.44 4.13
CA ILE A 125 1.52 18.79 4.16
C ILE A 125 2.62 19.84 4.37
N TYR A 126 3.52 19.64 5.32
CA TYR A 126 4.66 20.53 5.56
C TYR A 126 5.60 20.64 4.37
N ARG A 127 5.85 19.52 3.69
CA ARG A 127 6.64 19.55 2.44
C ARG A 127 5.94 20.38 1.36
N ARG A 128 4.64 20.20 1.15
CA ARG A 128 3.87 20.95 0.13
C ARG A 128 3.73 22.43 0.44
N THR A 129 3.57 22.79 1.71
CA THR A 129 3.51 24.18 2.17
C THR A 129 4.89 24.84 2.28
N GLY A 130 5.96 24.12 1.93
CA GLY A 130 7.32 24.63 1.91
C GLY A 130 8.01 24.72 3.27
N ARG A 131 7.36 24.25 4.34
CA ARG A 131 7.86 24.14 5.73
C ARG A 131 8.75 22.90 5.88
N LEU A 132 9.86 22.87 5.12
CA LEU A 132 10.72 21.68 4.99
C LEU A 132 11.42 21.27 6.31
N GLU A 133 11.73 22.22 7.18
CA GLU A 133 12.33 21.91 8.49
C GLU A 133 11.31 21.25 9.42
N ALA A 134 10.08 21.75 9.48
CA ALA A 134 9.01 21.13 10.26
C ALA A 134 8.72 19.70 9.77
N ALA A 135 8.70 19.48 8.45
CA ALA A 135 8.55 18.15 7.87
C ALA A 135 9.68 17.20 8.32
N SER A 136 10.92 17.69 8.35
CA SER A 136 12.09 16.89 8.75
C SER A 136 12.03 16.49 10.22
N VAL A 137 11.62 17.41 11.10
CA VAL A 137 11.45 17.14 12.54
C VAL A 137 10.39 16.07 12.79
N VAL A 138 9.23 16.16 12.11
CA VAL A 138 8.16 15.17 12.25
C VAL A 138 8.64 13.78 11.83
N LEU A 139 9.35 13.67 10.69
CA LEU A 139 9.91 12.39 10.21
C LEU A 139 10.94 11.81 11.18
N GLN A 140 11.80 12.65 11.77
CA GLN A 140 12.79 12.21 12.74
C GLN A 140 12.13 11.67 14.01
N THR A 141 11.06 12.33 14.48
CA THR A 141 10.32 11.87 15.65
C THR A 141 9.68 10.51 15.40
N ILE A 142 8.98 10.32 14.26
CA ILE A 142 8.34 9.02 13.99
C ILE A 142 9.35 7.90 13.72
N GLU A 143 10.52 8.20 13.15
CA GLU A 143 11.59 7.23 12.95
C GLU A 143 12.12 6.67 14.28
N SER A 144 12.11 7.49 15.34
CA SER A 144 12.53 7.08 16.68
C SER A 144 11.51 6.20 17.41
N LEU A 145 10.26 6.12 16.91
CA LEU A 145 9.22 5.29 17.50
C LEU A 145 9.38 3.83 17.06
N GLU A 146 9.13 2.89 17.98
CA GLU A 146 9.15 1.45 17.66
C GLU A 146 8.18 1.11 16.51
N ARG A 147 7.00 1.74 16.50
CA ARG A 147 5.99 1.64 15.42
C ARG A 147 6.47 2.25 14.10
N GLY A 148 7.40 3.21 14.12
CA GLY A 148 7.96 3.84 12.93
C GLY A 148 8.87 2.93 12.12
N SER A 149 9.46 1.90 12.74
CA SER A 149 10.32 0.93 12.06
C SER A 149 9.64 0.22 10.88
N LEU A 150 8.33 0.00 10.99
CA LEU A 150 7.49 -0.63 9.97
C LEU A 150 7.28 0.28 8.74
N TRP A 151 7.37 1.59 8.93
CA TRP A 151 7.21 2.63 7.91
C TRP A 151 8.55 3.18 7.43
N SER A 152 9.66 2.49 7.73
CA SER A 152 11.02 2.96 7.43
C SER A 152 11.27 3.19 5.94
N ALA A 153 10.64 2.40 5.06
CA ALA A 153 10.76 2.57 3.62
C ALA A 153 10.07 3.87 3.14
N GLU A 154 8.88 4.15 3.66
CA GLU A 154 8.07 5.32 3.38
C GLU A 154 8.71 6.58 3.97
N ILE A 155 9.20 6.52 5.20
CA ILE A 155 9.96 7.59 5.87
C ILE A 155 11.19 7.96 5.03
N ALA A 156 11.97 6.96 4.60
CA ALA A 156 13.14 7.19 3.74
C ALA A 156 12.74 7.81 2.39
N GLN A 157 11.57 7.47 1.84
CA GLN A 157 11.06 8.08 0.61
C GLN A 157 10.68 9.54 0.81
N GLU A 158 10.01 9.91 1.90
CA GLU A 158 9.69 11.31 2.18
C GLU A 158 10.95 12.15 2.44
N TYR A 159 11.94 11.62 3.16
CA TYR A 159 13.24 12.30 3.31
C TYR A 159 13.90 12.62 1.96
N ARG A 160 13.84 11.70 0.99
CA ARG A 160 14.33 11.96 -0.38
C ARG A 160 13.61 13.13 -1.03
N LYS A 161 12.27 13.15 -0.96
CA LYS A 161 11.46 14.24 -1.52
C LYS A 161 11.76 15.59 -0.87
N ILE A 162 11.99 15.63 0.45
CA ILE A 162 12.38 16.85 1.16
C ILE A 162 13.76 17.33 0.69
N LYS A 163 14.73 16.42 0.54
CA LYS A 163 16.08 16.75 0.06
C LYS A 163 16.05 17.34 -1.35
N ASP A 164 15.25 16.76 -2.24
CA ASP A 164 15.08 17.25 -3.60
C ASP A 164 14.41 18.63 -3.61
N ALA A 165 13.38 18.85 -2.77
CA ALA A 165 12.75 20.15 -2.61
C ALA A 165 13.72 21.22 -2.08
N LYS A 166 14.57 20.89 -1.10
CA LYS A 166 15.64 21.79 -0.59
C LYS A 166 16.64 22.16 -1.70
N ARG A 167 17.03 21.18 -2.53
CA ARG A 167 17.96 21.40 -3.66
C ARG A 167 17.37 22.33 -4.71
N ASN A 168 16.10 22.14 -5.09
CA ASN A 168 15.43 22.99 -6.07
C ASN A 168 15.33 24.44 -5.59
N LYS A 169 14.89 24.67 -4.34
CA LYS A 169 14.85 26.01 -3.74
C LYS A 169 16.21 26.72 -3.75
N ARG A 170 17.30 25.98 -3.47
CA ARG A 170 18.66 26.55 -3.51
C ARG A 170 19.09 26.95 -4.93
N THR A 171 18.61 26.25 -5.96
CA THR A 171 18.96 26.54 -7.36
C THR A 171 18.20 27.76 -7.88
N GLU A 172 16.96 27.96 -7.42
CA GLU A 172 16.14 29.14 -7.77
C GLU A 172 16.62 30.45 -7.11
N SER A 173 17.39 30.35 -6.01
CA SER A 173 17.95 31.50 -5.30
C SER A 173 19.30 32.00 -5.83
N LEU A 174 19.84 31.36 -6.88
CA LEU A 174 21.09 31.70 -7.55
C LEU A 174 20.81 32.41 -8.88
#